data_AF-A0A8X7B922-F1
#
_entry.id   AF-A0A8X7B922-F1
#
_cell.length_a   1.000
_cell.length_b   1.000
_cell.length_c   1.000
_cell.angle_alpha   90.00
_cell.angle_beta   90.00
_cell.angle_gamma   90.00
#
_symmetry.space_group_name_H-M   'P 1'
#
loop_
_entity.id
_entity.type
_entity.pdbx_description
1 polymer ?
#
loop_
_entity_poly.entity_id
_entity_poly.type
_entity_poly.pdbx_seq_one_letter_code
_entity_poly.pdbx_strand_id
1 'polypeptide(L)' 'MEKVEEHSGETTANNICYYLPHHGVFWPDKTTTKLRVVFNGSASTTSGLSLNDPLLKGEVKEDIFEIMT' A
#
# COMPACT_ATOMS: atom_id res chain seq x y z
N MET A 1 7.69 6.32 -19.63
CA MET A 1 7.20 5.23 -18.75
C MET A 1 6.97 4.04 -19.65
N GLU A 2 7.87 3.07 -19.58
CA GLU A 2 7.83 1.89 -20.43
C GLU A 2 6.70 0.97 -19.96
N LYS A 3 5.89 0.50 -20.90
CA LYS A 3 4.71 -0.33 -20.64
C LYS A 3 5.21 -1.77 -20.50
N VAL A 4 5.22 -2.29 -19.27
CA VAL A 4 5.62 -3.67 -18.99
C VAL A 4 4.53 -4.63 -19.47
N GLU A 5 4.91 -5.64 -20.25
CA GLU A 5 4.01 -6.68 -20.75
C GLU A 5 3.69 -7.71 -19.65
N GLU A 6 2.40 -8.06 -19.51
CA GLU A 6 1.90 -9.09 -18.59
C GLU A 6 2.04 -10.50 -19.19
N HIS A 7 2.53 -11.46 -18.40
CA HIS A 7 2.58 -12.87 -18.78
C HIS A 7 1.40 -13.65 -18.14
N SER A 8 0.58 -14.26 -18.99
CA SER A 8 -0.67 -14.96 -18.66
C SER A 8 -0.45 -16.40 -18.18
N GLY A 9 -0.90 -16.72 -16.97
CA GLY A 9 -1.13 -18.08 -16.48
C GLY A 9 -2.56 -18.20 -15.94
N GLU A 10 -3.34 -19.16 -16.46
CA GLU A 10 -4.80 -19.22 -16.33
C GLU A 10 -5.24 -20.34 -15.37
N THR A 11 -6.15 -20.04 -14.42
CA THR A 11 -7.32 -20.85 -13.99
C THR A 11 -8.18 -20.06 -12.97
N THR A 12 -9.33 -19.55 -13.43
CA THR A 12 -10.61 -19.25 -12.73
C THR A 12 -10.60 -18.86 -11.23
N ALA A 13 -10.34 -17.58 -10.97
CA ALA A 13 -11.09 -16.70 -10.06
C ALA A 13 -10.97 -15.30 -10.69
N ASN A 14 -11.96 -14.41 -10.56
CA ASN A 14 -11.83 -13.04 -11.06
C ASN A 14 -10.51 -12.46 -10.53
N ASN A 15 -9.49 -12.32 -11.39
CA ASN A 15 -8.15 -11.92 -10.96
C ASN A 15 -8.14 -10.40 -10.82
N ILE A 16 -8.90 -9.91 -9.84
CA ILE A 16 -9.03 -8.49 -9.56
C ILE A 16 -7.71 -8.05 -8.93
N CYS A 17 -6.90 -7.35 -9.71
CA CYS A 17 -5.65 -6.74 -9.26
C CYS A 17 -5.89 -5.28 -8.89
N TYR A 18 -5.39 -4.85 -7.73
CA TYR A 18 -5.39 -3.47 -7.29
C TYR A 18 -3.95 -2.97 -7.15
N TYR A 19 -3.68 -1.78 -7.65
CA TYR A 19 -2.37 -1.13 -7.56
C TYR A 19 -2.44 0.05 -6.60
N LEU A 20 -1.45 0.13 -5.71
CA LEU A 20 -1.24 1.31 -4.85
C LEU A 20 -0.19 2.22 -5.49
N PRO A 21 -0.44 3.54 -5.58
CA PRO A 21 0.61 4.50 -5.91
C PRO A 21 1.75 4.35 -4.91
N HIS A 22 2.97 4.28 -5.40
CA HIS A 22 4.14 4.07 -4.55
C HIS A 22 5.26 5.04 -4.89
N HIS A 23 6.06 5.37 -3.88
CA HIS A 23 7.20 6.26 -4.01
C HIS A 23 8.39 5.72 -3.21
N GLY A 24 9.55 5.63 -3.87
CA GLY A 24 10.79 5.21 -3.24
C GLY A 24 11.47 6.37 -2.51
N VAL A 25 11.67 6.22 -1.21
CA VAL A 25 12.44 7.14 -0.37
C VAL A 25 13.85 6.57 -0.18
N PHE A 26 14.81 7.17 -0.87
CA PHE A 26 16.22 6.80 -0.77
C PHE A 26 16.94 7.65 0.29
N TRP A 27 17.62 6.98 1.20
CA TRP A 27 18.48 7.59 2.20
C TRP A 27 19.79 6.79 2.31
N PRO A 28 20.92 7.31 1.78
CA PRO A 28 22.17 6.58 1.68
C PRO A 28 22.84 6.26 3.02
N ASP A 29 22.64 7.10 4.05
CA ASP A 29 23.29 6.98 5.36
C ASP A 29 22.61 5.98 6.33
N LYS A 30 21.51 5.36 5.92
CA LYS A 30 20.87 4.29 6.71
C LYS A 30 21.81 3.08 6.79
N THR A 31 22.06 2.62 8.02
CA THR A 31 22.92 1.45 8.30
C THR A 31 22.34 0.13 7.81
N THR A 32 21.01 0.00 7.78
CA THR A 32 20.32 -1.22 7.35
C THR A 32 19.82 -1.11 5.92
N THR A 33 18.67 -0.47 5.71
CA THR A 33 18.01 -0.37 4.40
C THR A 33 18.05 1.07 3.89
N LYS A 34 18.75 1.27 2.76
CA LYS A 34 18.92 2.58 2.12
C LYS A 34 17.70 3.03 1.32
N LEU A 35 16.87 2.11 0.82
CA LEU A 35 15.66 2.42 0.07
C LEU A 35 14.43 1.89 0.81
N ARG A 36 13.43 2.75 1.02
CA ARG A 36 12.12 2.36 1.57
C ARG A 36 11.04 2.74 0.57
N VAL A 37 10.05 1.86 0.35
CA VAL A 37 8.91 2.15 -0.52
C VAL A 37 7.73 2.59 0.34
N VAL A 38 7.18 3.76 0.03
CA VAL A 38 5.95 4.26 0.64
C VAL A 38 4.80 3.94 -0.30
N PHE A 39 3.80 3.22 0.19
CA PHE A 39 2.56 2.93 -0.54
C PHE A 39 1.46 3.87 -0.06
N ASN A 40 0.78 4.54 -0.99
CA ASN A 40 -0.31 5.46 -0.67
C ASN A 40 -1.66 4.72 -0.64
N GLY A 41 -2.09 4.33 0.56
CA GLY A 41 -3.38 3.67 0.77
C GLY A 41 -4.61 4.59 0.71
N SER A 42 -4.44 5.92 0.73
CA SER A 42 -5.55 6.87 0.65
C SER A 42 -5.85 7.34 -0.78
N ALA A 43 -5.07 6.90 -1.76
CA ALA A 43 -5.37 7.20 -3.16
C ALA A 43 -6.66 6.49 -3.60
N SER A 44 -7.57 7.24 -4.20
CA SER A 44 -8.79 6.68 -4.79
C SER A 44 -8.45 5.74 -5.95
N THR A 45 -9.14 4.60 -5.98
CA THR A 45 -9.11 3.65 -7.10
C THR A 45 -10.17 4.02 -8.15
N THR A 46 -10.30 3.20 -9.20
CA THR A 46 -11.35 3.35 -10.23
C THR A 46 -12.77 3.28 -9.68
N SER A 47 -12.96 2.70 -8.49
CA SER A 47 -14.25 2.69 -7.78
C SER A 47 -14.56 4.01 -7.06
N GLY A 48 -13.63 4.96 -7.01
CA GLY A 48 -13.73 6.17 -6.19
C GLY A 48 -13.36 5.96 -4.72
N LEU A 49 -13.26 4.70 -4.26
CA LEU A 49 -12.83 4.34 -2.91
C LEU A 49 -11.31 4.14 -2.85
N SER A 50 -10.71 4.54 -1.74
CA SER A 50 -9.35 4.21 -1.34
C SER A 50 -9.30 2.88 -0.58
N LEU A 51 -8.09 2.33 -0.38
CA LEU A 51 -7.91 1.13 0.44
C LEU A 51 -8.37 1.37 1.90
N ASN A 52 -8.21 2.60 2.40
CA ASN A 52 -8.53 2.93 3.79
C ASN A 52 -10.04 3.01 4.08
N ASP A 53 -10.89 3.12 3.06
CA ASP A 53 -12.34 3.27 3.24
C ASP A 53 -13.04 1.98 3.71
N PRO A 54 -12.81 0.81 3.11
CA PRO A 54 -13.44 -0.45 3.55
C PRO A 54 -12.72 -1.12 4.74
N LEU A 55 -11.55 -0.63 5.16
CA LEU A 55 -10.82 -1.22 6.28
C LEU A 55 -11.53 -0.93 7.61
N LEU A 56 -11.58 -1.94 8.47
CA LEU A 56 -12.04 -1.78 9.84
C LEU A 56 -11.17 -0.76 10.56
N LYS A 57 -11.80 0.31 11.06
CA LYS A 57 -11.12 1.29 11.91
C LYS A 57 -10.83 0.63 13.25
N GLY A 58 -9.56 0.66 13.65
CA GLY A 58 -9.16 0.27 15.01
C GLY A 58 -9.69 1.26 16.05
N GLU A 59 -9.56 0.91 17.32
CA GLU A 59 -9.86 1.85 18.40
C GLU A 59 -8.92 3.04 18.34
N VAL A 60 -9.49 4.25 18.32
CA VAL A 60 -8.72 5.49 18.43
C VAL A 60 -8.48 5.75 19.91
N LYS A 61 -7.22 5.74 20.32
CA LYS A 61 -6.78 6.14 21.67
C LYS A 61 -6.19 7.55 21.61
N GLU A 62 -6.55 8.39 22.57
CA GLU A 62 -5.95 9.72 22.74
C GLU A 62 -4.48 9.60 23.13
N ASP A 63 -4.16 8.64 24.01
CA ASP A 63 -2.80 8.31 24.39
C ASP A 63 -2.31 7.07 23.63
N ILE A 64 -1.23 7.26 22.85
CA ILE A 64 -0.60 6.18 22.11
C ILE A 64 0.00 5.11 23.02
N PHE A 65 0.36 5.44 24.26
CA PHE A 65 0.93 4.46 25.20
C PHE A 65 -0.10 3.43 25.67
N GLU A 66 -1.39 3.73 25.58
CA GLU A 66 -2.46 2.78 25.93
C GLU A 66 -2.48 1.54 25.03
N ILE A 67 -1.91 1.61 23.81
CA ILE A 67 -1.85 0.45 22.91
C ILE A 67 -0.69 -0.50 23.23
N MET A 68 0.25 -0.08 24.09
CA MET A 68 1.45 -0.84 24.44
C MET A 68 1.31 -1.61 25.77
N THR A 69 0.15 -1.52 26.41
CA THR A 69 -0.17 -2.20 27.68
C THR A 69 -1.07 -3.40 27.41
#